data_AF-A0A2V7HGN7-F1
#
_entry.id   AF-A0A2V7HGN7-F1
#
_cell.length_a   1.000
_cell.length_b   1.000
_cell.length_c   1.000
_cell.angle_alpha   90.00
_cell.angle_beta   90.00
_cell.angle_gamma   90.00
#
_symmetry.space_group_name_H-M   'P 1'
#
loop_
_entity.id
_entity.type
_entity.pdbx_description
1 polymer ?
#
loop_
_entity_poly.entity_id
_entity_poly.type
_entity_poly.pdbx_seq_one_letter_code
_entity_poly.pdbx_strand_id
1 'polypeptide(L)'
;MCDTTSQAARRSVGGQPRWGFLYAATLPQLVALGVIEVTQSPQAVRIALRGLLALGVFLAMGAWLRANRPAFDLLDWCDCAGQQMTVRVIESRRPRPVAFPLDPPVVAPAPAEEEYEVAAR
;
A
#
# COMPACT_ATOMS: atom_id res chain seq x y z
N MET A 1 -0.06 -0.03 21.80
CA MET A 1 -0.04 -1.07 20.76
C MET A 1 -0.93 -0.59 19.62
N CYS A 2 -0.38 -0.41 18.42
CA CYS A 2 -1.18 -0.03 17.25
C CYS A 2 -1.87 -1.29 16.72
N ASP A 3 -3.20 -1.24 16.56
CA ASP A 3 -4.00 -2.32 15.98
C ASP A 3 -3.50 -2.67 14.57
N THR A 4 -2.82 -3.80 14.46
CA THR A 4 -2.25 -4.30 13.20
C THR A 4 -3.32 -4.91 12.28
N THR A 5 -4.48 -5.28 12.83
CA THR A 5 -5.57 -5.97 12.13
C THR A 5 -6.40 -5.04 11.23
N SER A 6 -6.65 -3.80 11.64
CA SER A 6 -7.35 -2.80 10.81
C SER A 6 -6.44 -2.16 9.75
N GLN A 7 -5.12 -2.20 9.96
CA GLN A 7 -4.12 -1.70 9.03
C GLN A 7 -3.84 -2.69 7.88
N ALA A 8 -3.93 -4.01 8.14
CA ALA A 8 -3.78 -5.04 7.12
C ALA A 8 -4.88 -4.97 6.03
N ALA A 9 -6.12 -4.65 6.41
CA ALA A 9 -7.24 -4.49 5.48
C ALA A 9 -7.19 -3.20 4.65
N ARG A 10 -6.47 -2.15 5.10
CA ARG A 10 -6.21 -0.92 4.32
C ARG A 10 -4.95 -1.01 3.46
N ARG A 11 -3.95 -1.80 3.87
CA ARG A 11 -2.69 -2.00 3.12
C ARG A 11 -2.88 -2.72 1.79
N SER A 12 -3.98 -3.45 1.60
CA SER A 12 -4.29 -4.12 0.33
C SER A 12 -4.79 -3.17 -0.76
N VAL A 13 -5.14 -1.92 -0.44
CA VAL A 13 -5.69 -0.94 -1.42
C VAL A 13 -4.75 0.24 -1.71
N GLY A 14 -3.67 0.47 -0.93
CA GLY A 14 -2.74 1.55 -1.25
C GLY A 14 -1.39 1.41 -0.55
N GLY A 15 -0.32 1.39 -1.36
CA GLY A 15 1.04 1.62 -0.84
C GLY A 15 2.15 0.87 -1.55
N GLN A 16 1.86 -0.19 -2.32
CA GLN A 16 2.92 -0.89 -3.04
C GLN A 16 3.09 -0.32 -4.45
N PRO A 17 4.31 0.12 -4.82
CA PRO A 17 4.58 0.57 -6.17
C PRO A 17 4.26 -0.53 -7.19
N ARG A 18 3.51 -0.16 -8.23
CA ARG A 18 3.04 -1.06 -9.29
C ARG A 18 4.16 -1.39 -10.27
N TRP A 19 5.20 -2.06 -9.82
CA TRP A 19 6.34 -2.47 -10.65
C TRP A 19 5.93 -3.30 -11.87
N GLY A 20 4.91 -4.15 -11.70
CA GLY A 20 4.36 -4.95 -12.80
C GLY A 20 3.89 -4.13 -14.00
N PHE A 21 3.31 -2.94 -13.79
CA PHE A 21 2.90 -2.05 -14.88
C PHE A 21 4.11 -1.48 -15.62
N LEU A 22 5.17 -1.09 -14.90
CA LEU A 22 6.40 -0.58 -15.51
C LEU A 22 7.06 -1.66 -16.38
N TYR A 23 7.19 -2.87 -15.87
CA TYR A 23 7.78 -3.98 -16.63
C TYR A 23 6.93 -4.36 -17.84
N ALA A 24 5.61 -4.45 -17.68
CA ALA A 24 4.69 -4.73 -18.78
C ALA A 24 4.76 -3.67 -19.88
N ALA A 25 5.01 -2.40 -19.54
CA ALA A 25 5.09 -1.32 -20.51
C ALA A 25 6.47 -1.19 -21.17
N THR A 26 7.57 -1.50 -20.46
CA THR A 26 8.94 -1.27 -20.94
C THR A 26 9.60 -2.50 -21.58
N LEU A 27 9.33 -3.72 -21.09
CA LEU A 27 9.91 -4.95 -21.65
C LEU A 27 9.58 -5.17 -23.13
N PRO A 28 8.33 -4.95 -23.61
CA PRO A 28 8.03 -5.10 -25.03
C PRO A 28 8.84 -4.16 -25.91
N GLN A 29 9.15 -2.96 -25.40
CA GLN A 29 9.93 -1.96 -26.14
C GLN A 29 11.41 -2.36 -26.24
N LEU A 30 11.96 -2.96 -25.19
CA LEU A 30 13.31 -3.54 -25.20
C LEU A 30 13.41 -4.73 -26.16
N VAL A 31 12.41 -5.61 -26.15
CA VAL A 31 12.33 -6.73 -27.10
C VAL A 31 12.23 -6.23 -28.53
N ALA A 32 11.35 -5.27 -28.79
CA ALA A 32 11.22 -4.65 -30.11
C ALA A 32 12.54 -4.01 -30.57
N LEU A 33 13.25 -3.32 -29.68
CA LEU A 33 14.57 -2.76 -29.99
C LEU A 33 15.56 -3.85 -30.41
N GLY A 34 15.63 -4.96 -29.67
CA GLY A 34 16.47 -6.10 -30.04
C GLY A 34 16.16 -6.66 -31.43
N VAL A 35 14.88 -6.81 -31.77
CA VAL A 35 14.44 -7.26 -33.10
C VAL A 35 14.88 -6.31 -34.21
N ILE A 36 14.81 -4.99 -33.98
CA ILE A 36 15.22 -3.97 -34.96
C ILE A 36 16.73 -4.01 -35.23
N GLU A 37 17.52 -4.30 -34.20
CA GLU A 37 18.98 -4.37 -34.35
C GLU A 37 19.43 -5.61 -35.15
N VAL A 38 18.72 -6.74 -35.03
CA VAL A 38 19.05 -7.97 -35.75
C VAL A 38 18.44 -8.05 -37.16
N THR A 39 17.46 -7.20 -37.47
CA THR A 39 16.80 -7.18 -38.78
C THR A 39 17.45 -6.19 -39.74
N GLN A 40 17.67 -6.64 -40.98
CA GLN A 40 18.14 -5.80 -42.08
C GLN A 40 16.97 -4.91 -42.56
N SER A 41 16.79 -3.76 -41.92
CA SER A 41 15.77 -2.76 -42.26
C SER A 41 16.39 -1.47 -42.81
N PRO A 42 15.67 -0.73 -43.69
CA PRO A 42 16.15 0.56 -44.19
C PRO A 42 16.47 1.52 -43.03
N GLN A 43 17.57 2.28 -43.16
CA GLN A 43 18.07 3.15 -42.10
C GLN A 43 17.02 4.16 -41.58
N ALA A 44 16.22 4.74 -42.47
CA ALA A 44 15.15 5.66 -42.10
C ALA A 44 14.09 5.00 -41.20
N VAL A 45 13.73 3.74 -41.47
CA VAL A 45 12.77 2.97 -40.67
C VAL A 45 13.35 2.67 -39.28
N ARG A 46 14.65 2.30 -39.20
CA ARG A 46 15.32 2.07 -37.92
C ARG A 46 15.34 3.31 -37.03
N ILE A 47 15.67 4.47 -37.61
CA ILE A 47 15.72 5.73 -36.85
C ILE A 47 14.33 6.10 -36.33
N ALA A 48 13.31 6.04 -37.19
CA ALA A 48 11.94 6.33 -36.79
C ALA A 48 11.45 5.39 -35.67
N LEU A 49 11.73 4.09 -35.80
CA LEU A 49 11.29 3.09 -34.84
C LEU A 49 12.05 3.19 -33.50
N ARG A 50 13.35 3.48 -33.51
CA ARG A 50 14.12 3.81 -32.29
C ARG A 50 13.55 5.04 -31.59
N GLY A 51 13.20 6.08 -32.34
CA GLY A 51 12.59 7.29 -31.81
C GLY A 51 11.24 7.01 -31.14
N LEU A 52 10.37 6.26 -31.81
CA LEU A 52 9.08 5.85 -31.25
C LEU A 52 9.22 5.00 -29.99
N LEU A 53 10.16 4.05 -29.97
CA LEU A 53 10.44 3.24 -28.78
C LEU A 53 10.95 4.10 -27.63
N ALA A 54 11.93 4.99 -27.86
CA ALA A 54 12.42 5.88 -26.81
C ALA A 54 11.29 6.74 -26.21
N LEU A 55 10.44 7.31 -27.06
CA LEU A 55 9.29 8.11 -26.63
C LEU A 55 8.29 7.27 -25.84
N GLY A 56 8.05 6.03 -26.27
CA GLY A 56 7.26 5.04 -25.54
C GLY A 56 7.78 4.77 -24.13
N VAL A 57 9.10 4.67 -23.94
CA VAL A 57 9.71 4.42 -22.61
C VAL A 57 9.45 5.62 -21.70
N PHE A 58 9.67 6.84 -22.20
CA PHE A 58 9.45 8.06 -21.43
C PHE A 58 7.99 8.24 -21.02
N LEU A 59 7.04 7.96 -21.93
CA LEU A 59 5.62 8.02 -21.63
C LEU A 59 5.22 6.96 -20.59
N ALA A 60 5.71 5.73 -20.73
CA ALA A 60 5.47 4.66 -19.77
C ALA A 60 6.01 5.01 -18.37
N MET A 61 7.23 5.55 -18.30
CA MET A 61 7.85 6.00 -17.06
C MET A 61 7.04 7.14 -16.42
N GLY A 62 6.62 8.13 -17.21
CA GLY A 62 5.80 9.25 -16.73
C GLY A 62 4.41 8.82 -16.24
N ALA A 63 3.76 7.90 -16.95
CA ALA A 63 2.49 7.32 -16.53
C ALA A 63 2.64 6.50 -15.24
N TRP A 64 3.71 5.70 -15.13
CA TRP A 64 4.02 4.94 -13.92
C TRP A 64 4.29 5.87 -12.73
N LEU A 65 5.09 6.93 -12.90
CA LEU A 65 5.33 7.91 -11.84
C LEU A 65 4.04 8.56 -11.36
N ARG A 66 3.16 8.97 -12.28
CA ARG A 66 1.86 9.55 -11.90
C ARG A 66 0.97 8.55 -11.16
N ALA A 67 0.94 7.30 -11.60
CA ALA A 67 0.15 6.26 -10.96
C ALA A 67 0.67 5.88 -9.56
N ASN A 68 1.96 6.09 -9.30
CA ASN A 68 2.62 5.73 -8.04
C ASN A 68 2.92 6.94 -7.13
N ARG A 69 2.60 8.16 -7.56
CA ARG A 69 2.82 9.39 -6.77
C ARG A 69 2.29 9.28 -5.33
N PRO A 70 1.07 8.77 -5.06
CA PRO A 70 0.58 8.65 -3.69
C PRO A 70 1.38 7.67 -2.82
N ALA A 71 2.00 6.66 -3.44
CA ALA A 71 2.86 5.72 -2.72
C ALA A 71 4.20 6.36 -2.33
N PHE A 72 4.76 7.20 -3.21
CA PHE A 72 5.96 7.99 -2.89
C PHE A 72 5.68 9.07 -1.85
N ASP A 73 4.57 9.81 -1.98
CA ASP A 73 4.17 10.83 -1.00
C ASP A 73 3.97 10.20 0.39
N LEU A 74 3.47 8.96 0.46
CA LEU A 74 3.32 8.23 1.73
C LEU A 74 4.67 7.78 2.32
N LEU A 75 5.62 7.36 1.48
CA LEU A 75 6.98 7.02 1.92
C LEU A 75 7.70 8.24 2.49
N ASP A 76 7.67 9.36 1.77
CA ASP A 76 8.25 10.64 2.21
C ASP A 76 7.60 11.12 3.51
N TRP A 77 6.28 10.95 3.62
CA TRP A 77 5.56 11.24 4.84
C TRP A 77 6.03 10.38 6.02
N CYS A 78 6.18 9.06 5.84
CA CYS A 78 6.64 8.17 6.91
C CYS A 78 8.03 8.55 7.44
N ASP A 79 8.95 8.93 6.55
CA ASP A 79 10.30 9.33 6.93
C ASP A 79 10.32 10.67 7.70
N CYS A 80 9.47 11.63 7.30
CA CYS A 80 9.41 12.95 7.95
C CYS A 80 8.50 12.99 9.20
N ALA A 81 7.43 12.21 9.23
CA ALA A 81 6.40 12.29 10.29
C ALA A 81 6.94 11.86 11.65
N GLY A 82 7.87 10.90 11.70
CA GLY A 82 8.49 10.46 12.96
C GLY A 82 9.23 11.59 13.70
N GLN A 83 9.73 12.60 12.98
CA GLN A 83 10.41 13.75 13.58
C GLN A 83 9.49 14.93 13.91
N GLN A 84 8.35 15.07 13.23
CA GLN A 84 7.50 16.27 13.33
C GLN A 84 6.13 16.03 13.97
N MET A 85 5.62 14.79 14.01
CA MET A 85 4.32 14.51 14.64
C MET A 85 4.45 14.26 16.13
N THR A 86 3.79 15.11 16.93
CA THR A 86 3.50 14.82 18.33
C THR A 86 2.08 14.26 18.44
N VAL A 87 1.96 13.00 18.83
CA VAL A 87 0.65 12.37 19.06
C VAL A 87 0.21 12.66 20.49
N ARG A 88 -0.86 13.44 20.64
CA ARG A 88 -1.53 13.60 21.94
C ARG A 88 -2.64 12.56 22.06
N VAL A 89 -2.46 11.60 22.95
CA VAL A 89 -3.53 10.69 23.35
C VAL A 89 -4.51 11.48 24.21
N ILE A 90 -5.75 11.62 23.74
CA ILE A 90 -6.86 12.14 24.54
C ILE A 90 -7.65 10.92 24.98
N GLU A 91 -7.59 10.59 26.27
CA GLU A 91 -8.47 9.58 26.84
C GLU A 91 -9.92 10.04 26.70
N SER A 92 -10.66 9.43 25.79
CA SER A 92 -12.10 9.61 25.74
C SER A 92 -12.68 8.85 26.93
N ARG A 93 -13.04 9.58 27.99
CA ARG A 93 -13.95 9.04 28.99
C ARG A 93 -15.28 8.80 28.29
N ARG A 94 -15.58 7.54 27.95
CA ARG A 94 -16.94 7.15 27.58
C ARG A 94 -17.86 7.60 28.73
N PRO A 95 -18.91 8.36 28.46
CA PRO A 95 -19.92 8.64 29.47
C PRO A 95 -20.39 7.29 30.02
N ARG A 96 -20.30 7.10 31.33
CA ARG A 96 -20.87 5.93 32.00
C ARG A 96 -22.36 5.95 31.64
N PRO A 97 -22.92 4.88 31.04
CA PRO A 97 -24.34 4.85 30.75
C PRO A 97 -25.07 5.07 32.06
N VAL A 98 -25.79 6.20 32.16
CA VAL A 98 -26.68 6.44 33.28
C VAL A 98 -27.79 5.42 33.10
N ALA A 99 -27.81 4.39 33.95
CA ALA A 99 -28.93 3.47 33.99
C ALA A 99 -30.18 4.31 34.27
N PHE A 100 -31.07 4.41 33.28
CA PHE A 100 -32.37 4.98 33.53
C PHE A 100 -33.11 3.98 34.45
N PRO A 101 -33.92 4.44 35.42
CA PRO A 101 -34.57 3.58 36.42
C PRO A 101 -35.53 2.48 35.90
N LEU A 102 -35.58 2.26 34.59
CA LEU A 102 -36.50 1.33 33.92
C LEU A 102 -35.79 0.18 33.19
N ASP A 103 -34.46 0.12 33.19
CA ASP A 103 -33.75 -1.03 32.62
C ASP A 103 -33.81 -2.22 33.60
N PRO A 104 -34.34 -3.39 33.19
CA PRO A 104 -34.30 -4.59 34.02
C PRO A 104 -32.84 -5.00 34.28
N PRO A 105 -32.53 -5.61 35.44
CA PRO A 105 -31.17 -5.95 35.79
C PRO A 105 -30.56 -6.85 34.73
N VAL A 106 -29.50 -6.38 34.07
CA VAL A 106 -28.62 -7.21 33.26
C VAL A 106 -27.97 -8.21 34.23
N VAL A 107 -28.46 -9.44 34.18
CA VAL A 107 -27.81 -10.57 34.86
C VAL A 107 -26.41 -10.70 34.28
N ALA A 108 -25.40 -10.40 35.07
CA ALA A 108 -24.02 -10.68 34.70
C ALA A 108 -23.89 -12.21 34.52
N PRO A 109 -23.32 -12.70 33.40
CA PRO A 109 -22.99 -14.11 33.31
C PRO A 109 -21.96 -14.42 34.39
N ALA A 110 -22.24 -15.46 35.18
CA ALA A 110 -21.35 -15.95 36.23
C ALA A 110 -19.93 -16.16 35.66
N PRO A 111 -18.87 -15.81 36.41
CA PRO A 111 -17.52 -16.10 35.97
C PRO A 111 -17.38 -17.62 35.86
N ALA A 112 -17.15 -18.12 34.65
CA ALA A 112 -16.62 -19.47 34.47
C ALA A 112 -15.22 -19.48 35.09
N GLU A 113 -15.07 -20.24 36.16
CA GLU A 113 -13.80 -20.53 36.81
C GLU A 113 -12.95 -21.31 35.81
N GLU A 114 -12.10 -20.61 35.05
CA GLU A 114 -11.06 -21.28 34.26
C GLU A 114 -9.98 -21.76 35.23
N GLU A 115 -10.11 -23.00 35.65
CA GLU A 115 -9.13 -23.78 36.40
C GLU A 115 -7.95 -24.10 35.46
N TYR A 116 -6.89 -23.28 35.53
CA TYR A 116 -5.64 -23.52 34.82
C TYR A 116 -4.75 -24.47 35.64
N GLU A 117 -4.87 -25.77 35.39
CA GLU A 117 -3.93 -26.77 35.92
C GLU A 117 -2.59 -26.66 35.17
N VAL A 118 -1.62 -25.96 35.78
CA VAL A 118 -0.22 -25.94 35.32
C VAL A 118 0.47 -27.19 35.84
N ALA A 119 0.55 -28.23 35.00
CA ALA A 119 1.38 -29.40 35.24
C ALA A 119 2.57 -29.47 34.26
N ALA A 120 3.72 -29.08 34.79
CA ALA A 120 5.08 -29.60 34.60
C ALA A 120 5.63 -29.87 33.17
N ARG A 121 6.69 -29.13 32.84
CA ARG A 121 7.87 -29.67 32.15
C ARG A 121 9.00 -29.80 33.14
#